data_AF-A0AAT9HV78-F1
#
_entry.id   AF-A0AAT9HV78-F1
#
_cell.length_a   1.000
_cell.length_b   1.000
_cell.length_c   1.000
_cell.angle_alpha   90.00
_cell.angle_beta   90.00
_cell.angle_gamma   90.00
#
_symmetry.space_group_name_H-M   'P 1'
#
loop_
_entity.id
_entity.type
_entity.pdbx_description
1 polymer ?
#
loop_
_entity_poly.entity_id
_entity_poly.type
_entity_poly.pdbx_seq_one_letter_code
_entity_poly.pdbx_strand_id
1 'polypeptide(L)'
;MTLRTPAALDAIRAISAGVPDAVVGAGTVITPEQADEAVAAGARFLVSPGWTDALLDALRASGVPFLPGVSTTSEVVALLERGCGR
;
A
#
# COMPACT_ATOMS: atom_id res chain seq x y z
N MET A 1 5.46 5.10 6.18
CA MET A 1 6.70 4.32 6.41
C MET A 1 6.97 3.44 5.20
N THR A 2 8.21 3.27 4.77
CA THR A 2 8.56 2.35 3.65
C THR A 2 8.94 0.97 4.18
N LEU A 3 8.37 -0.11 3.63
CA LEU A 3 8.61 -1.50 3.99
C LEU A 3 9.94 -2.04 3.43
N ARG A 4 11.03 -1.29 3.66
CA ARG A 4 12.40 -1.70 3.29
C ARG A 4 13.21 -2.19 4.48
N THR A 5 12.62 -2.15 5.68
CA THR A 5 13.22 -2.63 6.93
C THR A 5 12.17 -3.35 7.77
N PRO A 6 12.56 -4.34 8.60
CA PRO A 6 11.62 -5.03 9.50
C PRO A 6 10.95 -4.09 10.52
N ALA A 7 11.64 -3.01 10.92
CA ALA A 7 11.13 -2.03 11.88
C ALA A 7 9.99 -1.15 11.33
N ALA A 8 9.70 -1.20 10.02
CA ALA A 8 8.70 -0.34 9.41
C ALA A 8 7.29 -0.58 9.95
N LEU A 9 6.90 -1.84 10.19
CA LEU A 9 5.58 -2.18 10.75
C LEU A 9 5.43 -1.70 12.20
N ASP A 10 6.48 -1.88 13.01
CA ASP A 10 6.48 -1.40 14.40
C ASP A 10 6.39 0.13 14.47
N ALA A 11 7.06 0.83 13.54
CA ALA A 11 6.93 2.28 13.43
C ALA A 11 5.50 2.70 13.05
N ILE A 12 4.84 2.01 12.12
CA ILE A 12 3.43 2.29 11.77
C ILE A 12 2.54 2.11 13.01
N ARG A 13 2.70 1.00 13.75
CA ARG A 13 1.94 0.73 14.98
C ARG A 13 2.14 1.83 16.03
N ALA A 14 3.39 2.21 16.27
CA ALA A 14 3.74 3.23 17.26
C ALA A 14 3.14 4.60 16.90
N ILE A 15 3.21 5.02 15.63
CA ILE A 15 2.65 6.30 15.19
C ILE A 15 1.11 6.24 15.25
N SER A 16 0.50 5.17 14.76
CA SER A 16 -0.96 5.01 14.76
C SER A 16 -1.55 5.01 16.18
N ALA A 17 -0.82 4.48 17.17
CA ALA A 17 -1.25 4.48 18.57
C ALA A 17 -0.93 5.81 19.30
N GLY A 18 0.22 6.43 18.99
CA GLY A 18 0.71 7.61 19.69
C GLY A 18 0.19 8.95 19.15
N VAL A 19 -0.26 8.98 17.89
CA VAL A 19 -0.74 10.20 17.22
C VAL A 19 -2.01 9.90 16.43
N PRO A 20 -3.20 9.83 17.08
CA PRO A 20 -4.43 9.37 16.44
C PRO A 20 -4.87 10.18 15.22
N ASP A 21 -4.51 11.46 15.17
CA ASP A 21 -4.83 12.37 14.05
C ASP A 21 -3.87 12.20 12.86
N ALA A 22 -2.77 11.46 13.02
CA ALA A 22 -1.82 11.22 11.95
C ALA A 22 -2.33 10.15 10.97
N VAL A 23 -2.36 10.49 9.68
CA VAL A 23 -2.61 9.52 8.62
C VAL A 23 -1.27 8.88 8.22
N VAL A 24 -1.04 7.66 8.69
CA VAL A 24 0.17 6.90 8.35
C VAL A 24 -0.12 5.96 7.19
N GLY A 25 0.70 5.98 6.15
CA GLY A 25 0.65 4.99 5.06
C GLY A 25 1.85 4.06 5.05
N ALA A 26 1.72 2.92 4.38
CA ALA A 26 2.83 2.02 4.07
C ALA A 26 3.24 2.18 2.60
N GLY A 27 4.54 2.32 2.35
CA GLY A 27 5.10 2.39 1.01
C GLY A 27 6.05 1.22 0.73
N THR A 28 6.35 0.97 -0.54
CA THR A 28 7.14 -0.21 -0.96
C THR A 28 6.45 -1.53 -0.61
N VAL A 29 5.12 -1.58 -0.67
CA VAL A 29 4.36 -2.83 -0.57
C VAL A 29 4.58 -3.61 -1.86
N ILE A 30 5.15 -4.81 -1.76
CA ILE A 30 5.52 -5.65 -2.92
C ILE A 30 4.91 -7.05 -2.88
N THR A 31 4.27 -7.44 -1.78
CA THR A 31 3.53 -8.71 -1.68
C THR A 31 2.13 -8.50 -1.08
N PRO A 32 1.17 -9.41 -1.35
CA PRO A 32 -0.14 -9.40 -0.68
C PRO A 32 -0.06 -9.37 0.85
N GLU A 33 0.84 -10.18 1.43
CA GLU A 33 0.99 -10.30 2.88
C GLU A 33 1.43 -8.98 3.50
N GLN A 34 2.30 -8.23 2.81
CA GLN A 34 2.71 -6.90 3.26
C GLN A 34 1.56 -5.88 3.26
N ALA A 35 0.57 -6.02 2.36
CA ALA A 35 -0.61 -5.17 2.37
C ALA A 35 -1.44 -5.44 3.63
N ASP A 36 -1.69 -6.71 3.94
CA ASP A 36 -2.43 -7.13 5.13
C ASP A 36 -1.72 -6.72 6.42
N GLU A 37 -0.40 -6.99 6.51
CA GLU A 37 0.42 -6.61 7.67
C GLU A 37 0.45 -5.10 7.89
N ALA A 38 0.54 -4.31 6.81
CA ALA A 38 0.54 -2.86 6.88
C ALA A 38 -0.79 -2.32 7.40
N VAL A 39 -1.93 -2.80 6.89
CA VAL A 39 -3.25 -2.39 7.37
C VAL A 39 -3.45 -2.82 8.82
N ALA A 40 -3.08 -4.05 9.18
CA ALA A 40 -3.12 -4.53 10.56
C ALA A 40 -2.23 -3.70 11.51
N ALA A 41 -1.13 -3.14 11.00
CA ALA A 41 -0.26 -2.22 11.74
C ALA A 41 -0.86 -0.81 11.92
N GLY A 42 -1.95 -0.48 11.23
CA GLY A 42 -2.62 0.82 11.28
C GLY A 42 -2.37 1.71 10.06
N ALA A 43 -1.81 1.17 8.97
CA ALA A 43 -1.67 1.94 7.73
C ALA A 43 -3.05 2.29 7.16
N ARG A 44 -3.22 3.55 6.79
CA ARG A 44 -4.45 4.15 6.26
C ARG A 44 -4.41 4.37 4.75
N PHE A 45 -3.26 4.11 4.12
CA PHE A 45 -3.12 4.01 2.67
C PHE A 45 -1.86 3.20 2.31
N LEU A 46 -1.82 2.64 1.11
CA LEU A 46 -0.74 1.78 0.63
C LEU A 46 -0.11 2.31 -0.66
N VAL A 47 1.21 2.15 -0.80
CA VAL A 47 1.94 2.51 -2.02
C VAL A 47 2.85 1.36 -2.42
N SER A 48 2.75 0.91 -3.67
CA SER A 48 3.64 -0.09 -4.24
C SER A 48 4.50 0.54 -5.34
N PRO A 49 5.73 0.05 -5.59
CA PRO A 49 6.58 0.57 -6.66
C PRO A 49 6.17 0.06 -8.05
N GLY A 50 5.39 -1.02 -8.09
CA GLY A 50 4.87 -1.68 -9.27
C GLY A 50 3.60 -2.45 -8.91
N TRP A 51 3.07 -3.22 -9.85
CA TRP A 51 1.91 -4.07 -9.60
C TRP A 51 2.01 -5.39 -10.36
N THR A 52 1.35 -6.39 -9.80
CA THR A 52 0.99 -7.66 -10.44
C THR A 52 -0.50 -7.89 -10.19
N ASP A 53 -1.12 -8.85 -10.86
CA ASP A 53 -2.54 -9.16 -10.60
C ASP A 53 -2.79 -9.50 -9.13
N ALA A 54 -1.97 -10.38 -8.55
CA ALA A 54 -2.08 -10.79 -7.15
C ALA A 54 -1.90 -9.61 -6.17
N LEU A 55 -0.91 -8.74 -6.41
CA LEU A 55 -0.68 -7.57 -5.55
C LEU A 55 -1.85 -6.57 -5.69
N LEU A 56 -2.33 -6.35 -6.91
CA LEU A 56 -3.43 -5.42 -7.15
C LEU A 56 -4.73 -5.88 -6.48
N ASP A 57 -5.02 -7.18 -6.49
CA ASP A 57 -6.18 -7.75 -5.82
C ASP A 57 -6.07 -7.62 -4.30
N ALA A 58 -4.88 -7.82 -3.73
CA ALA A 58 -4.63 -7.59 -2.31
C ALA A 58 -4.78 -6.11 -1.92
N LEU A 59 -4.24 -5.18 -2.71
CA LEU A 59 -4.39 -3.76 -2.48
C LEU A 59 -5.86 -3.32 -2.50
N ARG A 60 -6.67 -3.87 -3.41
CA ARG A 60 -8.13 -3.62 -3.43
C ARG A 60 -8.84 -4.22 -2.23
N ALA A 61 -8.52 -5.46 -1.87
CA ALA A 61 -9.13 -6.16 -0.74
C ALA A 61 -8.80 -5.48 0.61
N SER A 62 -7.68 -4.75 0.68
CA SER A 62 -7.24 -4.03 1.88
C SER A 62 -8.25 -2.98 2.39
N GLY A 63 -9.15 -2.49 1.54
CA GLY A 63 -10.20 -1.53 1.89
C GLY A 63 -9.70 -0.12 2.20
N VAL A 64 -8.38 0.13 2.12
CA VAL A 64 -7.78 1.47 2.27
C VAL A 64 -7.36 2.02 0.91
N PRO A 65 -7.27 3.36 0.74
CA PRO A 65 -6.72 3.97 -0.47
C PRO A 65 -5.35 3.38 -0.81
N PHE A 66 -5.08 3.14 -2.09
CA PHE A 66 -3.80 2.61 -2.55
C PHE A 66 -3.33 3.29 -3.85
N LEU A 67 -2.02 3.33 -4.03
CA LEU A 67 -1.38 3.90 -5.20
C LEU A 67 -0.35 2.90 -5.76
N PRO A 68 -0.71 2.14 -6.82
CA PRO A 68 0.24 1.26 -7.47
C PRO A 68 1.15 2.04 -8.41
N GLY A 69 2.45 1.82 -8.29
CA GLY A 69 3.45 2.38 -9.19
C GLY A 69 3.43 1.73 -10.57
N VAL A 70 3.94 2.45 -11.56
CA VAL A 70 4.06 2.02 -12.97
C VAL A 70 5.38 2.53 -13.52
N SER A 71 5.94 1.79 -14.48
CA SER A 71 7.17 2.13 -15.19
C SER A 71 6.93 2.48 -16.66
N THR A 72 5.77 2.13 -17.23
CA THR A 72 5.43 2.40 -18.64
C THR A 72 4.03 2.99 -18.82
N THR A 73 3.81 3.71 -19.93
CA THR A 73 2.47 4.20 -20.29
C THR A 73 1.46 3.06 -20.49
N SER A 74 1.90 1.90 -21.00
CA SER A 74 1.02 0.73 -21.15
C SER A 74 0.51 0.23 -19.81
N GLU A 75 1.34 0.23 -18.77
CA GLU A 75 0.92 -0.13 -17.40
C GLU A 75 -0.06 0.89 -16.80
N VAL A 76 0.11 2.19 -17.10
CA VAL A 76 -0.86 3.23 -16.70
C VAL A 76 -2.24 2.92 -17.29
N VAL A 77 -2.31 2.67 -18.60
CA VAL A 77 -3.56 2.36 -19.29
C VAL A 77 -4.18 1.08 -18.74
N ALA A 78 -3.39 0.02 -18.55
CA ALA A 78 -3.86 -1.23 -17.98
C ALA A 78 -4.47 -1.06 -16.57
N LEU A 79 -3.90 -0.19 -15.73
CA LEU A 79 -4.45 0.14 -14.42
C LEU A 79 -5.75 0.96 -14.52
N LEU A 80 -5.83 1.92 -15.46
CA LEU A 80 -7.04 2.70 -15.69
C LEU A 80 -8.21 1.81 -16.15
N GLU A 81 -7.98 0.86 -17.04
CA GLU A 81 -8.96 -0.15 -17.47
C GLU A 81 -9.44 -1.02 -16.31
N ARG A 82 -8.54 -1.25 -15.34
CA ARG A 82 -8.78 -1.96 -14.08
C ARG A 82 -9.43 -1.08 -13.00
N GLY A 83 -9.78 0.17 -13.32
CA GLY A 83 -10.46 1.09 -12.42
C GLY A 83 -9.55 1.85 -11.44
N CYS A 84 -8.23 1.75 -11.57
CA CYS A 84 -7.28 2.51 -10.78
C CYS A 84 -7.05 3.89 -11.40
N GLY A 85 -7.51 4.96 -10.74
CA GLY A 85 -7.43 6.35 -11.23
C GLY A 85 -8.75 7.13 -11.19
N ARG A 86 -9.78 6.59 -10.54
CA ARG A 86 -11.04 7.26 -10.22
C ARG A 86 -11.14 7.44 -8.71
#